data_AF-A0A6S6TEI4-F1
#
_entry.id   AF-A0A6S6TEI4-F1
#
_cell.length_a   1.000
_cell.length_b   1.000
_cell.length_c   1.000
_cell.angle_alpha   90.00
_cell.angle_beta   90.00
_cell.angle_gamma   90.00
#
_symmetry.space_group_name_H-M   'P 1'
#
loop_
_entity.id
_entity.type
_entity.pdbx_description
1 polymer ?
#
loop_
_entity_poly.entity_id
_entity_poly.type
_entity_poly.pdbx_seq_one_letter_code
_entity_poly.pdbx_strand_id
1 'polypeptide(L)'
;SYPFITNRESYIVTELVAAIKEETGVETKLSTAGGTSDGRHIAPYGIEVVEFGVINDRIHGLNERTSIEEVEDLYNVFVNMVKRF
;
A
#
# COMPACT_ATOMS: atom_id res chain seq x y z
N SER A 1 11.85 13.51 -11.47
CA SER A 1 10.81 12.79 -10.71
C SER A 1 10.04 13.82 -9.90
N TYR A 2 8.71 13.85 -9.95
CA TYR A 2 7.90 14.71 -9.09
C TYR A 2 7.66 13.96 -7.77
N PRO A 3 8.13 14.46 -6.62
CA PRO A 3 7.78 13.87 -5.34
C PRO A 3 6.31 14.16 -5.03
N PHE A 4 5.60 13.18 -4.45
CA PHE A 4 4.29 13.41 -3.85
C PHE A 4 4.28 12.84 -2.44
N ILE A 5 3.49 13.44 -1.56
CA ILE A 5 3.27 12.99 -0.19
C ILE A 5 1.78 13.11 0.07
N THR A 6 1.16 12.01 0.46
CA THR A 6 -0.23 12.01 0.93
C THR A 6 -0.27 12.35 2.41
N ASN A 7 -1.31 13.07 2.83
CA ASN A 7 -1.50 13.38 4.24
C ASN A 7 -1.63 12.08 5.04
N ARG A 8 -0.81 11.92 6.08
CA ARG A 8 -0.82 10.73 6.95
C ARG A 8 -2.12 10.59 7.74
N GLU A 9 -2.84 11.69 7.91
CA GLU A 9 -4.13 11.76 8.60
C GLU A 9 -5.31 11.69 7.60
N SER A 10 -5.05 11.42 6.32
CA SER A 10 -6.12 11.22 5.33
C SER A 10 -6.98 10.01 5.68
N TYR A 11 -8.22 10.05 5.22
CA TYR A 11 -9.17 8.97 5.42
C TYR A 11 -8.64 7.66 4.83
N ILE A 12 -8.13 7.68 3.59
CA ILE A 12 -7.63 6.48 2.91
C ILE A 12 -6.42 5.87 3.61
N VAL A 13 -5.52 6.67 4.20
CA VAL A 13 -4.38 6.16 4.97
C VAL A 13 -4.88 5.52 6.27
N THR A 14 -5.79 6.17 6.98
CA THR A 14 -6.31 5.66 8.25
C THR A 14 -7.05 4.34 8.09
N GLU A 15 -7.93 4.23 7.08
CA GLU A 15 -8.67 3.00 6.81
C GLU A 15 -7.75 1.86 6.33
N LEU A 16 -6.75 2.17 5.51
CA LEU A 16 -5.79 1.15 5.07
C LEU A 16 -4.97 0.58 6.22
N VAL A 17 -4.52 1.43 7.15
CA VAL A 17 -3.81 0.99 8.36
C VAL A 17 -4.69 0.06 9.18
N ALA A 18 -5.97 0.39 9.37
CA ALA A 18 -6.92 -0.43 10.10
C ALA A 18 -7.18 -1.77 9.39
N ALA A 19 -7.41 -1.76 8.07
CA ALA A 19 -7.65 -2.97 7.29
C ALA A 19 -6.45 -3.94 7.33
N ILE A 20 -5.21 -3.42 7.21
CA ILE A 20 -4.01 -4.27 7.33
C ILE A 20 -3.91 -4.89 8.71
N LYS A 21 -4.14 -4.10 9.76
CA LYS A 21 -4.11 -4.56 11.16
C LYS A 21 -5.14 -5.65 11.42
N GLU A 22 -6.34 -5.55 10.85
CA GLU A 22 -7.41 -6.53 11.01
C GLU A 22 -7.14 -7.85 10.29
N GLU A 23 -6.69 -7.79 9.04
CA GLU A 23 -6.49 -9.00 8.23
C GLU A 23 -5.20 -9.74 8.59
N THR A 24 -4.14 -9.00 8.96
CA THR A 24 -2.80 -9.58 9.14
C THR A 24 -2.28 -9.53 10.58
N GLY A 25 -2.92 -8.74 11.46
CA GLY A 25 -2.42 -8.46 12.82
C GLY A 25 -1.21 -7.53 12.88
N VAL A 26 -0.63 -7.16 11.74
CA VAL A 26 0.62 -6.39 11.65
C VAL A 26 0.38 -4.90 11.92
N GLU A 27 1.23 -4.30 12.76
CA GLU A 27 1.30 -2.85 12.91
C GLU A 27 2.06 -2.25 11.72
N THR A 28 1.35 -1.42 10.93
CA THR A 28 1.93 -0.81 9.74
C THR A 28 2.94 0.30 10.07
N LYS A 29 3.97 0.41 9.24
CA LYS A 29 4.90 1.55 9.26
C LYS A 29 4.71 2.38 8.00
N LEU A 30 4.08 3.55 8.15
CA LEU A 30 3.97 4.52 7.05
C LEU A 30 5.35 5.02 6.59
N SER A 31 5.66 4.84 5.31
CA SER A 31 6.97 5.07 4.72
C SER A 31 6.86 5.81 3.39
N THR A 32 7.87 6.63 3.07
CA THR A 32 8.10 7.24 1.75
C THR A 32 9.40 6.72 1.12
N ALA A 33 9.96 5.64 1.66
CA ALA A 33 11.17 4.99 1.16
C ALA A 33 10.85 4.03 0.00
N GLY A 34 11.87 3.66 -0.77
CA GLY A 34 11.74 2.77 -1.92
C GLY A 34 11.92 3.50 -3.24
N GLY A 35 11.32 2.96 -4.31
CA GLY A 35 11.31 3.56 -5.64
C GLY A 35 10.24 4.64 -5.80
N THR A 36 9.84 4.89 -7.05
CA THR A 36 8.73 5.79 -7.39
C THR A 36 7.61 5.00 -8.03
N SER A 37 6.36 5.38 -7.78
CA SER A 37 5.19 4.85 -8.48
C SER A 37 4.55 5.91 -9.38
N ASP A 38 3.60 5.48 -10.21
CA ASP A 38 2.78 6.37 -11.04
C ASP A 38 1.73 7.15 -10.26
N GLY A 39 1.60 6.92 -8.94
CA GLY A 39 0.83 7.78 -8.04
C GLY A 39 1.22 9.25 -8.13
N ARG A 40 2.49 9.55 -8.45
CA ARG A 40 3.01 10.91 -8.70
C ARG A 40 2.31 11.66 -9.84
N HIS A 41 1.69 10.95 -10.78
CA HIS A 41 0.95 11.55 -11.90
C HIS A 41 -0.52 11.77 -11.55
N ILE A 42 -1.04 11.06 -10.55
CA ILE A 42 -2.43 11.13 -10.10
C ILE A 42 -2.59 12.20 -9.01
N ALA A 43 -1.63 12.27 -8.06
CA ALA A 43 -1.67 13.20 -6.94
C ALA A 43 -1.85 14.70 -7.32
N PRO A 44 -1.26 15.23 -8.42
CA PRO A 44 -1.44 16.62 -8.83
C PRO A 44 -2.89 17.02 -9.15
N TYR A 45 -3.79 16.05 -9.37
CA TYR A 45 -5.22 16.31 -9.57
C TYR A 45 -5.99 16.48 -8.24
N GLY A 46 -5.29 16.54 -7.10
CA GLY A 46 -5.92 16.65 -5.77
C GLY A 46 -6.51 15.34 -5.26
N ILE A 47 -6.10 14.21 -5.85
CA ILE A 47 -6.54 12.86 -5.46
C ILE A 47 -5.56 12.32 -4.41
N GLU A 48 -6.08 11.85 -3.28
CA GLU A 48 -5.27 11.18 -2.27
C GLU A 48 -4.81 9.82 -2.77
N VAL A 49 -3.51 9.51 -2.64
CA VAL A 49 -2.92 8.27 -3.15
C VAL A 49 -2.17 7.56 -2.04
N VAL A 50 -2.42 6.27 -1.85
CA VAL A 50 -1.64 5.42 -0.95
C VAL A 50 -1.23 4.16 -1.69
N GLU A 51 -0.08 3.59 -1.31
CA GLU A 51 0.47 2.40 -1.91
C GLU A 51 0.57 1.28 -0.88
N PHE A 52 0.14 0.09 -1.29
CA PHE A 52 0.19 -1.13 -0.50
C PHE A 52 0.39 -2.33 -1.43
N GLY A 53 1.15 -3.32 -0.96
CA GLY A 53 1.52 -4.48 -1.76
C GLY A 53 2.24 -5.53 -0.92
N VAL A 54 2.60 -6.64 -1.58
CA VAL A 54 3.41 -7.72 -0.99
C VAL A 54 4.85 -7.28 -0.71
N ILE A 55 5.61 -8.15 -0.03
CA ILE A 55 7.02 -7.90 0.30
C ILE A 55 7.85 -7.73 -0.99
N ASN A 56 8.69 -6.69 -1.01
CA ASN A 56 9.46 -6.30 -2.20
C ASN A 56 10.97 -6.64 -2.12
N ASP A 57 11.39 -7.59 -1.28
CA ASP A 57 12.79 -7.89 -0.98
C ASP A 57 13.62 -8.42 -2.16
N ARG A 58 12.95 -8.80 -3.26
CA ARG A 58 13.53 -9.46 -4.44
C ARG A 58 12.98 -8.97 -5.78
N ILE A 59 12.16 -7.92 -5.80
CA ILE A 59 11.62 -7.38 -7.06
C ILE A 59 12.76 -6.98 -8.01
N HIS A 60 12.63 -7.28 -9.30
CA HIS A 60 13.66 -7.06 -10.33
C HIS A 60 14.98 -7.83 -10.09
N GLY A 61 14.96 -8.89 -9.27
CA GLY A 61 16.10 -9.75 -8.98
C GLY A 61 15.96 -11.17 -9.54
N LEU A 62 17.05 -11.94 -9.51
CA LEU A 62 16.99 -13.39 -9.76
C LEU A 62 16.12 -14.05 -8.68
N ASN A 63 15.28 -15.00 -9.09
CA ASN A 63 14.34 -15.69 -8.21
C ASN A 63 13.40 -14.74 -7.47
N GLU A 64 12.89 -13.72 -8.17
CA GLU A 64 11.75 -12.91 -7.73
C GLU A 64 10.59 -13.82 -7.31
N ARG A 65 10.01 -13.54 -6.15
CA ARG A 65 9.01 -14.42 -5.53
C ARG A 65 8.09 -13.63 -4.60
N THR A 66 6.95 -14.24 -4.31
CA THR A 66 6.03 -13.90 -3.22
C THR A 66 5.43 -15.21 -2.71
N SER A 67 5.01 -15.26 -1.44
CA SER A 67 4.32 -16.42 -0.90
C SER A 67 2.83 -16.40 -1.29
N ILE A 68 2.16 -17.55 -1.20
CA ILE A 68 0.70 -17.62 -1.42
C ILE A 68 -0.02 -16.81 -0.34
N GLU A 69 0.41 -16.93 0.91
CA GLU A 69 -0.15 -16.20 2.06
C GLU A 69 -0.06 -14.68 1.88
N GLU A 70 1.07 -14.15 1.40
CA GLU A 70 1.22 -12.72 1.11
C GLU A 70 0.20 -12.22 0.07
N VAL A 71 -0.13 -13.04 -0.93
CA VAL A 71 -1.10 -12.71 -1.97
C VAL A 71 -2.54 -12.81 -1.45
N GLU A 72 -2.84 -13.82 -0.63
CA GLU A 72 -4.14 -13.99 0.01
C GLU A 72 -4.44 -12.84 0.99
N ASP A 73 -3.46 -12.44 1.81
CA ASP A 73 -3.56 -11.30 2.71
C ASP A 73 -3.75 -9.98 1.93
N LEU A 74 -2.98 -9.77 0.86
CA LEU A 74 -3.13 -8.62 -0.02
C LEU A 74 -4.56 -8.52 -0.56
N TYR A 75 -5.12 -9.65 -1.02
CA TYR A 75 -6.50 -9.73 -1.50
C TYR A 75 -7.51 -9.38 -0.39
N ASN A 76 -7.37 -9.97 0.80
CA ASN A 76 -8.29 -9.74 1.91
C ASN A 76 -8.31 -8.27 2.33
N VAL A 77 -7.13 -7.62 2.42
CA VAL A 77 -7.04 -6.18 2.73
C VAL A 77 -7.73 -5.32 1.67
N PHE A 78 -7.54 -5.61 0.38
CA PHE A 78 -8.25 -4.87 -0.68
C PHE A 78 -9.77 -5.06 -0.62
N VAL A 79 -10.24 -6.29 -0.37
CA VAL A 79 -11.68 -6.56 -0.20
C VAL A 79 -12.23 -5.82 1.01
N ASN A 80 -11.52 -5.81 2.13
CA ASN A 80 -11.91 -5.10 3.34
C ASN A 80 -12.00 -3.59 3.06
N MET A 81 -10.98 -3.00 2.41
CA MET A 81 -10.99 -1.60 1.97
C MET A 81 -12.22 -1.29 1.11
N VAL A 82 -12.48 -2.04 0.04
CA VAL A 82 -13.63 -1.78 -0.84
C VAL A 82 -14.97 -1.87 -0.10
N LYS A 83 -15.09 -2.70 0.94
CA LYS A 83 -16.32 -2.81 1.74
C LYS A 83 -16.51 -1.67 2.75
N ARG A 84 -15.45 -0.97 3.13
CA ARG A 84 -15.48 0.16 4.07
C ARG A 84 -15.93 1.47 3.43
N PHE A 85 -15.69 1.62 2.13
CA PHE A 85 -16.10 2.77 1.32
C PHE A 85 -17.53 2.60 0.78
#